data_AF-A0A2D9RH93-F1
#
_entry.id   AF-A0A2D9RH93-F1
#
_cell.length_a   1.000
_cell.length_b   1.000
_cell.length_c   1.000
_cell.angle_alpha   90.00
_cell.angle_beta   90.00
_cell.angle_gamma   90.00
#
_symmetry.space_group_name_H-M   'P 1'
#
loop_
_entity.id
_entity.type
_entity.pdbx_description
1 polymer ?
#
loop_
_entity_poly.entity_id
_entity_poly.type
_entity_poly.pdbx_seq_one_letter_code
_entity_poly.pdbx_strand_id
1 'polypeptide(L)'
;MDKSATVLPTSFLKEARDILGTKGVSVAAEELEPHLEDWRGNYKGYSPALLKPASTEEVSETVKLCARHGVAITPQGGNTGLVNGGLAHGEIVLSLTRMNSVRSVDALNNSLIADAGTPLTTVHEAAENADRFFPLSLGSQGTATIGGLTSTNAGGVAVLRYGMMRDLLLGLEVVTPSGDVWSNLKGLRKDNTGYDLKHLFAGAEGTLGVITGACLKLFPVPQTSTAWLCLEKAEDALQLLSLFRKSAGDTVTSFELMMKSGVELACKEISACRDPLPNEAPWRILVELSFARDDLAQQGMETALE
;
A
#
# COMPACT_ATOMS: atom_id res chain seq x y z
N MET A 1 -3.97 -31.90 0.15
CA MET A 1 -5.21 -31.32 -0.39
C MET A 1 -5.24 -31.62 -1.87
N ASP A 2 -6.36 -32.15 -2.34
CA ASP A 2 -6.57 -32.53 -3.73
C ASP A 2 -6.35 -31.32 -4.64
N LYS A 3 -5.38 -31.40 -5.55
CA LYS A 3 -5.06 -30.37 -6.55
C LYS A 3 -6.00 -30.49 -7.76
N SER A 4 -7.27 -30.82 -7.53
CA SER A 4 -8.25 -30.80 -8.61
C SER A 4 -8.49 -29.33 -8.95
N ALA A 5 -7.80 -28.86 -10.00
CA ALA A 5 -8.00 -27.53 -10.53
C ALA A 5 -9.49 -27.32 -10.75
N THR A 6 -10.04 -26.27 -10.15
CA THR A 6 -11.44 -25.88 -10.39
C THR A 6 -11.61 -25.69 -11.88
N VAL A 7 -12.31 -26.63 -12.53
CA VAL A 7 -12.55 -26.55 -13.97
C VAL A 7 -13.58 -25.46 -14.20
N LEU A 8 -13.14 -24.34 -14.77
CA LEU A 8 -14.06 -23.25 -15.11
C LEU A 8 -15.04 -23.72 -16.20
N PRO A 9 -16.34 -23.45 -16.05
CA PRO A 9 -17.31 -23.72 -17.12
C PRO A 9 -16.89 -23.03 -18.42
N THR A 10 -17.05 -23.69 -19.57
CA THR A 10 -16.70 -23.07 -20.86
C THR A 10 -17.50 -21.79 -21.12
N SER A 11 -18.74 -21.71 -20.63
CA SER A 11 -19.57 -20.50 -20.67
C SER A 11 -18.95 -19.35 -19.88
N PHE A 12 -18.34 -19.63 -18.72
CA PHE A 12 -17.72 -18.62 -17.87
C PHE A 12 -16.62 -17.85 -18.61
N LEU A 13 -15.68 -18.56 -19.25
CA LEU A 13 -14.58 -17.91 -19.98
C LEU A 13 -15.05 -17.16 -21.23
N LYS A 14 -16.20 -17.52 -21.79
CA LYS A 14 -16.80 -16.77 -22.89
C LYS A 14 -17.40 -15.46 -22.37
N GLU A 15 -18.26 -15.53 -21.37
CA GLU A 15 -18.88 -14.35 -20.75
C GLU A 15 -17.83 -13.39 -20.17
N ALA A 16 -16.77 -13.91 -19.53
CA ALA A 16 -15.68 -13.09 -19.02
C ALA A 16 -14.97 -12.30 -20.13
N ARG A 17 -14.80 -12.89 -21.33
CA ARG A 17 -14.21 -12.19 -22.49
C ARG A 17 -15.18 -11.17 -23.09
N ASP A 18 -16.48 -11.42 -23.02
CA ASP A 18 -17.49 -10.46 -23.45
C ASP A 18 -17.50 -9.21 -22.54
N ILE A 19 -17.24 -9.38 -21.23
CA ILE A 19 -17.13 -8.28 -20.26
C ILE A 19 -15.79 -7.54 -20.36
N LEU A 20 -14.67 -8.27 -20.36
CA LEU A 20 -13.33 -7.70 -20.16
C LEU A 20 -12.52 -7.51 -21.45
N GLY A 21 -13.07 -7.97 -22.58
CA GLY A 21 -12.36 -8.11 -23.83
C GLY A 21 -11.27 -9.18 -23.78
N THR A 22 -10.61 -9.39 -24.92
CA THR A 22 -9.56 -10.42 -25.06
C THR A 22 -8.33 -10.16 -24.20
N LYS A 23 -7.98 -8.89 -23.97
CA LYS A 23 -6.84 -8.50 -23.12
C LYS A 23 -7.13 -8.64 -21.63
N GLY A 24 -8.40 -8.75 -21.25
CA GLY A 24 -8.84 -8.81 -19.86
C GLY A 24 -8.97 -10.22 -19.29
N VAL A 25 -8.78 -11.27 -20.10
CA VAL A 25 -8.88 -12.67 -19.66
C VAL A 25 -7.66 -13.45 -20.14
N SER A 26 -7.02 -14.18 -19.23
CA SER A 26 -5.93 -15.08 -19.58
C SER A 26 -6.06 -16.43 -18.89
N VAL A 27 -5.69 -17.48 -19.62
CA VAL A 27 -5.55 -18.86 -19.13
C VAL A 27 -4.18 -19.44 -19.51
N ALA A 28 -3.31 -18.60 -20.09
CA ALA A 28 -1.98 -18.99 -20.53
C ALA A 28 -1.06 -19.08 -19.31
N ALA A 29 -0.28 -20.16 -19.22
CA ALA A 29 0.57 -20.41 -18.06
C ALA A 29 1.59 -19.28 -17.84
N GLU A 30 2.18 -18.79 -18.93
CA GLU A 30 3.17 -17.71 -18.93
C GLU A 30 2.62 -16.37 -18.39
N GLU A 31 1.32 -16.10 -18.56
CA GLU A 31 0.69 -14.91 -17.99
C GLU A 31 0.23 -15.12 -16.54
N LEU A 32 -0.06 -16.36 -16.15
CA LEU A 32 -0.47 -16.71 -14.79
C LEU A 32 0.70 -16.78 -13.82
N GLU A 33 1.81 -17.39 -14.22
CA GLU A 33 2.97 -17.69 -13.36
C GLU A 33 3.43 -16.51 -12.47
N PRO A 34 3.58 -15.26 -12.97
CA PRO A 34 3.99 -14.12 -12.13
C PRO A 34 3.01 -13.77 -10.99
N HIS A 35 1.76 -14.21 -11.07
CA HIS A 35 0.71 -13.99 -10.07
C HIS A 35 0.57 -15.14 -9.07
N LEU A 36 1.27 -16.25 -9.31
CA LEU A 36 1.14 -17.50 -8.57
C LEU A 36 2.31 -17.78 -7.63
N GLU A 37 3.26 -16.87 -7.49
CA GLU A 37 4.34 -16.95 -6.51
C GLU A 37 4.19 -15.80 -5.50
N ASP A 38 4.43 -16.07 -4.22
CA ASP A 38 4.42 -15.02 -3.21
C ASP A 38 5.65 -14.12 -3.35
N TRP A 39 5.60 -12.93 -2.75
CA TRP A 39 6.67 -11.94 -2.82
C TRP A 39 8.05 -12.47 -2.39
N ARG A 40 8.09 -13.47 -1.51
CA ARG A 40 9.33 -14.02 -0.95
C ARG A 40 9.81 -15.28 -1.68
N GLY A 41 9.07 -15.82 -2.65
CA GLY A 41 9.40 -17.05 -3.37
C GLY A 41 9.34 -18.32 -2.51
N ASN A 42 8.57 -18.31 -1.42
CA ASN A 42 8.41 -19.45 -0.52
C ASN A 42 7.18 -20.31 -0.85
N TYR A 43 6.17 -19.71 -1.49
CA TYR A 43 4.87 -20.34 -1.73
C TYR A 43 4.44 -20.17 -3.18
N LYS A 44 3.96 -21.27 -3.76
CA LYS A 44 3.37 -21.29 -5.08
C LYS A 44 1.89 -21.64 -5.00
N GLY A 45 1.06 -20.73 -5.48
CA GLY A 45 -0.38 -20.88 -5.65
C GLY A 45 -0.74 -21.61 -6.95
N TYR A 46 -2.04 -21.64 -7.24
CA TYR A 46 -2.57 -22.08 -8.53
C TYR A 46 -3.89 -21.35 -8.81
N SER A 47 -4.14 -21.05 -10.08
CA SER A 47 -5.37 -20.41 -10.52
C SER A 47 -5.75 -20.89 -11.92
N PRO A 48 -7.04 -21.13 -12.21
CA PRO A 48 -7.48 -21.55 -13.53
C PRO A 48 -7.54 -20.41 -14.55
N ALA A 49 -7.57 -19.14 -14.10
CA ALA A 49 -7.61 -17.97 -14.98
C ALA A 49 -7.19 -16.69 -14.24
N LEU A 50 -6.69 -15.74 -15.03
CA LEU A 50 -6.37 -14.38 -14.62
C LEU A 50 -7.36 -13.42 -15.30
N LEU A 51 -8.11 -12.66 -14.50
CA LEU A 51 -9.02 -11.61 -14.96
C LEU A 51 -8.41 -10.24 -14.65
N LYS A 52 -8.40 -9.35 -15.63
CA LYS A 52 -7.72 -8.05 -15.60
C LYS A 52 -8.70 -6.94 -16.01
N PRO A 53 -9.66 -6.56 -15.17
CA PRO A 53 -10.56 -5.43 -15.46
C PRO A 53 -9.81 -4.10 -15.54
N ALA A 54 -10.35 -3.17 -16.31
CA ALA A 54 -9.83 -1.82 -16.54
C ALA A 54 -10.79 -0.70 -16.06
N SER A 55 -11.94 -1.06 -15.50
CA SER A 55 -12.85 -0.09 -14.86
C SER A 55 -13.61 -0.71 -13.69
N THR A 56 -14.21 0.15 -12.86
CA THR A 56 -15.07 -0.28 -11.75
C THR A 56 -16.28 -1.08 -12.24
N GLU A 57 -16.84 -0.73 -13.40
CA GLU A 57 -17.95 -1.45 -14.04
C GLU A 57 -17.52 -2.85 -14.46
N GLU A 58 -16.33 -3.00 -15.07
CA GLU A 58 -15.77 -4.30 -15.43
C GLU A 58 -15.55 -5.18 -14.18
N VAL A 59 -15.09 -4.60 -13.06
CA VAL A 59 -14.98 -5.31 -11.77
C VAL A 59 -16.36 -5.74 -11.27
N SER A 60 -17.35 -4.84 -11.27
CA SER A 60 -18.75 -5.13 -10.89
C SER A 60 -19.31 -6.30 -11.68
N GLU A 61 -19.24 -6.26 -13.01
CA GLU A 61 -19.78 -7.31 -13.87
C GLU A 61 -19.01 -8.64 -13.71
N THR A 62 -17.70 -8.58 -13.47
CA THR A 62 -16.89 -9.76 -13.17
C THR A 62 -17.30 -10.42 -11.85
N VAL A 63 -17.50 -9.63 -10.79
CA VAL A 63 -17.96 -10.16 -9.48
C VAL A 63 -19.34 -10.79 -9.63
N LYS A 64 -20.26 -10.16 -10.37
CA LYS A 64 -21.58 -10.75 -10.67
C LYS A 64 -21.46 -12.05 -11.45
N LEU A 65 -20.58 -12.12 -12.46
CA LEU A 65 -20.34 -13.34 -13.22
C LEU A 65 -19.83 -14.47 -12.32
N CYS A 66 -18.82 -14.20 -11.49
CA CYS A 66 -18.29 -15.15 -10.53
C CYS A 66 -19.35 -15.65 -9.55
N ALA A 67 -20.19 -14.75 -9.01
CA ALA A 67 -21.30 -15.12 -8.14
C ALA A 67 -22.32 -16.03 -8.84
N ARG A 68 -22.70 -15.73 -10.09
CA ARG A 68 -23.63 -16.56 -10.89
C ARG A 68 -23.10 -17.98 -11.12
N HIS A 69 -21.79 -18.13 -11.31
CA HIS A 69 -21.17 -19.43 -11.59
C HIS A 69 -20.59 -20.13 -10.35
N GLY A 70 -20.67 -19.53 -9.16
CA GLY A 70 -20.07 -20.08 -7.95
C GLY A 70 -18.53 -20.17 -8.03
N VAL A 71 -17.90 -19.22 -8.72
CA VAL A 71 -16.45 -19.15 -8.90
C VAL A 71 -15.86 -18.19 -7.88
N ALA A 72 -14.92 -18.67 -7.06
CA ALA A 72 -14.21 -17.84 -6.08
C ALA A 72 -13.14 -16.96 -6.73
N ILE A 73 -12.84 -15.83 -6.08
CA ILE A 73 -11.93 -14.79 -6.58
C ILE A 73 -10.91 -14.42 -5.50
N THR A 74 -9.66 -14.22 -5.91
CA THR A 74 -8.61 -13.58 -5.11
C THR A 74 -8.25 -12.23 -5.74
N PRO A 75 -8.69 -11.09 -5.17
CA PRO A 75 -8.27 -9.77 -5.62
C PRO A 75 -6.77 -9.59 -5.40
N GLN A 76 -6.07 -9.12 -6.45
CA GLN A 76 -4.62 -8.96 -6.40
C GLN A 76 -4.21 -7.59 -6.95
N GLY A 77 -3.40 -6.87 -6.15
CA GLY A 77 -2.71 -5.65 -6.56
C GLY A 77 -1.30 -5.99 -7.06
N GLY A 78 -0.29 -5.33 -6.49
CA GLY A 78 1.12 -5.55 -6.82
C GLY A 78 1.74 -6.87 -6.34
N ASN A 79 0.97 -7.75 -5.70
CA ASN A 79 1.44 -9.03 -5.14
C ASN A 79 2.67 -8.92 -4.19
N THR A 80 2.72 -7.85 -3.39
CA THR A 80 3.82 -7.57 -2.45
C THR A 80 3.51 -7.93 -1.00
N GLY A 81 2.36 -8.56 -0.75
CA GLY A 81 1.92 -8.95 0.59
C GLY A 81 2.73 -10.10 1.17
N LEU A 82 2.89 -10.14 2.50
CA LEU A 82 3.78 -11.10 3.18
C LEU A 82 3.05 -12.20 3.96
N VAL A 83 1.71 -12.23 3.88
CA VAL A 83 0.84 -13.21 4.55
C VAL A 83 0.02 -14.04 3.56
N ASN A 84 0.40 -14.02 2.28
CA ASN A 84 -0.24 -14.76 1.17
C ASN A 84 -1.71 -14.44 0.89
N GLY A 85 -2.29 -13.37 1.46
CA GLY A 85 -3.70 -13.01 1.22
C GLY A 85 -4.03 -12.68 -0.24
N GLY A 86 -3.04 -12.30 -1.05
CA GLY A 86 -3.18 -12.09 -2.50
C GLY A 86 -2.87 -13.32 -3.35
N LEU A 87 -2.50 -14.45 -2.76
CA LEU A 87 -2.10 -15.67 -3.49
C LEU A 87 -3.32 -16.58 -3.70
N ALA A 88 -3.57 -17.00 -4.93
CA ALA A 88 -4.69 -17.89 -5.25
C ALA A 88 -4.36 -19.37 -4.97
N HIS A 89 -5.36 -20.11 -4.50
CA HIS A 89 -5.36 -21.53 -4.17
C HIS A 89 -6.52 -22.26 -4.87
N GLY A 90 -6.74 -21.94 -6.16
CA GLY A 90 -7.82 -22.47 -7.00
C GLY A 90 -8.87 -21.44 -7.39
N GLU A 91 -8.90 -20.30 -6.71
CA GLU A 91 -9.66 -19.12 -7.11
C GLU A 91 -9.11 -18.51 -8.39
N ILE A 92 -9.94 -17.73 -9.07
CA ILE A 92 -9.48 -16.83 -10.14
C ILE A 92 -8.67 -15.68 -9.51
N VAL A 93 -7.53 -15.36 -10.11
CA VAL A 93 -6.83 -14.10 -9.78
C VAL A 93 -7.56 -12.94 -10.47
N LEU A 94 -8.04 -11.98 -9.68
CA LEU A 94 -8.59 -10.72 -10.18
C LEU A 94 -7.56 -9.63 -9.99
N SER A 95 -6.77 -9.38 -11.04
CA SER A 95 -5.71 -8.37 -11.04
C SER A 95 -6.28 -6.99 -11.33
N LEU A 96 -5.99 -6.03 -10.45
CA LEU A 96 -6.42 -4.64 -10.61
C LEU A 96 -5.41 -3.77 -11.36
N THR A 97 -4.28 -4.32 -11.82
CA THR A 97 -3.15 -3.52 -12.32
C THR A 97 -3.40 -2.78 -13.64
N ARG A 98 -4.49 -3.09 -14.36
CA ARG A 98 -4.97 -2.31 -15.51
C ARG A 98 -5.74 -1.04 -15.10
N MET A 99 -6.23 -0.96 -13.87
CA MET A 99 -6.82 0.23 -13.27
C MET A 99 -5.72 0.99 -12.52
N ASN A 100 -4.87 1.72 -13.24
CA ASN A 100 -3.65 2.32 -12.68
C ASN A 100 -3.54 3.84 -12.83
N SER A 101 -4.66 4.53 -13.06
CA SER A 101 -4.67 5.97 -13.30
C SER A 101 -4.81 6.79 -12.02
N VAL A 102 -4.12 7.93 -11.96
CA VAL A 102 -4.50 9.03 -11.06
C VAL A 102 -5.65 9.79 -11.72
N ARG A 103 -6.84 9.70 -11.15
CA ARG A 103 -8.08 10.28 -11.71
C ARG A 103 -8.12 11.79 -11.56
N SER A 104 -7.63 12.33 -10.44
CA SER A 104 -7.59 13.77 -10.20
C SER A 104 -6.65 14.12 -9.04
N VAL A 105 -6.12 15.35 -9.06
CA VAL A 105 -5.36 15.96 -7.97
C VAL A 105 -5.98 17.32 -7.65
N ASP A 106 -6.37 17.52 -6.40
CA ASP A 106 -6.83 18.81 -5.87
C ASP A 106 -5.83 19.31 -4.84
N ALA A 107 -4.88 20.13 -5.30
CA ALA A 107 -3.84 20.68 -4.45
C ALA A 107 -4.38 21.69 -3.42
N LEU A 108 -5.49 22.37 -3.70
CA LEU A 108 -6.11 23.32 -2.77
C LEU A 108 -6.74 22.59 -1.58
N ASN A 109 -7.43 21.48 -1.85
CA ASN A 109 -8.01 20.62 -0.82
C ASN A 109 -7.00 19.62 -0.22
N ASN A 110 -5.81 19.52 -0.81
CA ASN A 110 -4.80 18.53 -0.48
C ASN A 110 -5.38 17.11 -0.53
N SER A 111 -5.90 16.73 -1.70
CA SER A 111 -6.45 15.39 -1.95
C SER A 111 -6.13 14.89 -3.35
N LEU A 112 -6.06 13.56 -3.49
CA LEU A 112 -5.80 12.88 -4.76
C LEU A 112 -6.75 11.70 -4.90
N ILE A 113 -7.31 11.45 -6.08
CA ILE A 113 -8.11 10.26 -6.36
C ILE A 113 -7.32 9.38 -7.32
N ALA A 114 -7.11 8.11 -6.96
CA ALA A 114 -6.41 7.12 -7.78
C ALA A 114 -7.21 5.82 -7.88
N ASP A 115 -6.97 5.09 -8.97
CA ASP A 115 -7.44 3.71 -9.10
C ASP A 115 -6.71 2.78 -8.13
N ALA A 116 -7.36 1.66 -7.79
CA ALA A 116 -6.82 0.66 -6.86
C ALA A 116 -5.55 -0.06 -7.37
N GLY A 117 -5.34 -0.14 -8.67
CA GLY A 117 -4.14 -0.71 -9.28
C GLY A 117 -3.00 0.29 -9.47
N THR A 118 -3.18 1.57 -9.12
CA THR A 118 -2.12 2.58 -9.25
C THR A 118 -0.96 2.25 -8.31
N PRO A 119 0.29 2.15 -8.80
CA PRO A 119 1.47 1.99 -7.96
C PRO A 119 1.66 3.18 -7.01
N LEU A 120 2.21 2.94 -5.82
CA LEU A 120 2.45 4.01 -4.85
C LEU A 120 3.39 5.08 -5.39
N THR A 121 4.43 4.72 -6.14
CA THR A 121 5.32 5.70 -6.79
C THR A 121 4.60 6.62 -7.76
N THR A 122 3.60 6.13 -8.51
CA THR A 122 2.80 6.98 -9.40
C THR A 122 1.96 8.00 -8.60
N VAL A 123 1.51 7.64 -7.39
CA VAL A 123 0.85 8.59 -6.49
C VAL A 123 1.83 9.61 -5.92
N HIS A 124 3.06 9.20 -5.57
CA HIS A 124 4.12 10.13 -5.16
C HIS A 124 4.42 11.14 -6.26
N GLU A 125 4.70 10.68 -7.47
CA GLU A 125 4.99 11.54 -8.64
C GLU A 125 3.84 12.52 -8.91
N ALA A 126 2.59 12.06 -8.85
CA ALA A 126 1.42 12.93 -9.07
C ALA A 126 1.25 13.98 -7.96
N ALA A 127 1.55 13.63 -6.71
CA ALA A 127 1.54 14.59 -5.60
C ALA A 127 2.67 15.62 -5.76
N GLU A 128 3.89 15.18 -6.05
CA GLU A 128 5.07 16.04 -6.22
C GLU A 128 4.88 17.03 -7.37
N ASN A 129 4.34 16.58 -8.52
CA ASN A 129 4.02 17.45 -9.66
C ASN A 129 2.97 18.52 -9.31
N ALA A 130 2.18 18.32 -8.26
CA ALA A 130 1.22 19.27 -7.74
C ALA A 130 1.72 20.07 -6.53
N ASP A 131 3.03 20.02 -6.24
CA ASP A 131 3.68 20.63 -5.07
C ASP A 131 3.09 20.11 -3.75
N ARG A 132 2.82 18.81 -3.69
CA ARG A 132 2.22 18.12 -2.54
C ARG A 132 2.98 16.85 -2.21
N PHE A 133 2.69 16.34 -1.03
CA PHE A 133 3.33 15.18 -0.45
C PHE A 133 2.29 14.12 -0.06
N PHE A 134 2.55 12.87 -0.42
CA PHE A 134 1.82 11.70 0.08
C PHE A 134 2.75 10.88 0.99
N PRO A 135 2.44 10.73 2.29
CA PRO A 135 3.44 10.37 3.30
C PRO A 135 3.73 8.88 3.43
N LEU A 136 2.86 8.01 2.91
CA LEU A 136 3.06 6.57 3.04
C LEU A 136 4.24 6.16 2.15
N SER A 137 5.23 5.51 2.76
CA SER A 137 6.45 5.04 2.12
C SER A 137 6.88 3.70 2.74
N LEU A 138 7.28 2.76 1.89
CA LEU A 138 7.71 1.41 2.26
C LEU A 138 8.59 0.78 1.18
N GLY A 139 9.31 -0.27 1.54
CA GLY A 139 10.29 -0.92 0.64
C GLY A 139 9.72 -1.47 -0.68
N SER A 140 8.42 -1.75 -0.77
CA SER A 140 7.77 -2.25 -1.99
C SER A 140 7.01 -1.19 -2.79
N GLN A 141 7.24 0.11 -2.53
CA GLN A 141 6.49 1.22 -3.13
C GLN A 141 6.46 1.24 -4.67
N GLY A 142 7.49 0.72 -5.34
CA GLY A 142 7.53 0.64 -6.81
C GLY A 142 6.55 -0.37 -7.42
N THR A 143 5.99 -1.26 -6.59
CA THR A 143 5.10 -2.34 -7.05
C THR A 143 3.79 -2.38 -6.27
N ALA A 144 3.80 -2.06 -4.98
CA ALA A 144 2.60 -2.00 -4.15
C ALA A 144 1.60 -1.00 -4.72
N THR A 145 0.33 -1.40 -4.80
CA THR A 145 -0.75 -0.58 -5.38
C THR A 145 -1.65 0.01 -4.30
N ILE A 146 -2.32 1.12 -4.59
CA ILE A 146 -3.19 1.83 -3.64
C ILE A 146 -4.30 0.94 -3.05
N GLY A 147 -4.92 0.09 -3.87
CA GLY A 147 -5.90 -0.89 -3.43
C GLY A 147 -5.31 -1.93 -2.49
N GLY A 148 -4.11 -2.44 -2.79
CA GLY A 148 -3.40 -3.38 -1.92
C GLY A 148 -3.04 -2.75 -0.57
N LEU A 149 -2.44 -1.55 -0.59
CA LEU A 149 -2.08 -0.79 0.61
C LEU A 149 -3.31 -0.46 1.47
N THR A 150 -4.44 -0.15 0.84
CA THR A 150 -5.71 0.07 1.54
C THR A 150 -6.24 -1.22 2.15
N SER A 151 -6.31 -2.29 1.36
CA SER A 151 -6.83 -3.59 1.79
C SER A 151 -6.03 -4.21 2.93
N THR A 152 -4.73 -3.97 3.02
CA THR A 152 -3.88 -4.45 4.13
C THR A 152 -3.76 -3.44 5.27
N ASN A 153 -4.35 -2.24 5.14
CA ASN A 153 -4.09 -1.11 6.03
C ASN A 153 -2.59 -0.89 6.25
N ALA A 154 -1.84 -0.78 5.16
CA ALA A 154 -0.39 -0.70 5.19
C ALA A 154 0.10 0.46 6.07
N GLY A 155 1.18 0.19 6.80
CA GLY A 155 1.96 1.20 7.46
C GLY A 155 3.05 1.74 6.54
N GLY A 156 4.16 2.14 7.15
CA GLY A 156 5.34 2.67 6.50
C GLY A 156 6.26 3.28 7.53
N VAL A 157 7.37 3.86 7.07
CA VAL A 157 8.36 4.50 7.96
C VAL A 157 7.82 5.76 8.65
N ALA A 158 6.79 6.39 8.07
CA ALA A 158 6.23 7.67 8.52
C ALA A 158 4.97 7.56 9.41
N VAL A 159 4.65 6.36 9.91
CA VAL A 159 3.40 6.09 10.66
C VAL A 159 3.29 6.89 11.95
N LEU A 160 4.41 7.26 12.56
CA LEU A 160 4.42 8.04 13.80
C LEU A 160 3.77 9.42 13.63
N ARG A 161 3.92 10.02 12.44
CA ARG A 161 3.37 11.34 12.12
C ARG A 161 2.02 11.27 11.42
N TYR A 162 1.89 10.41 10.42
CA TYR A 162 0.77 10.46 9.48
C TYR A 162 -0.24 9.33 9.64
N GLY A 163 0.07 8.35 10.50
CA GLY A 163 -0.77 7.17 10.71
C GLY A 163 -0.61 6.11 9.62
N MET A 164 -1.49 5.12 9.67
CA MET A 164 -1.55 4.01 8.72
C MET A 164 -2.30 4.44 7.46
N MET A 165 -2.36 3.60 6.43
CA MET A 165 -3.12 3.87 5.20
C MET A 165 -4.57 4.30 5.50
N ARG A 166 -5.22 3.69 6.49
CA ARG A 166 -6.56 4.08 6.96
C ARG A 166 -6.68 5.55 7.33
N ASP A 167 -5.66 6.11 7.98
CA ASP A 167 -5.62 7.52 8.40
C ASP A 167 -5.44 8.46 7.21
N LEU A 168 -4.94 7.95 6.09
CA LEU A 168 -4.70 8.69 4.85
C LEU A 168 -5.89 8.66 3.88
N LEU A 169 -6.98 7.96 4.21
CA LEU A 169 -8.18 7.91 3.38
C LEU A 169 -9.13 9.07 3.66
N LEU A 170 -9.62 9.69 2.59
CA LEU A 170 -10.81 10.55 2.58
C LEU A 170 -12.05 9.80 2.09
N GLY A 171 -11.87 8.86 1.15
CA GLY A 171 -12.97 8.14 0.53
C GLY A 171 -12.52 6.87 -0.18
N LEU A 172 -13.46 5.96 -0.47
CA LEU A 172 -13.22 4.72 -1.21
C LEU A 172 -14.34 4.45 -2.22
N GLU A 173 -14.00 3.67 -3.24
CA GLU A 173 -14.91 3.01 -4.17
C GLU A 173 -14.67 1.50 -4.10
N VAL A 174 -15.73 0.74 -3.87
CA VAL A 174 -15.68 -0.70 -3.61
C VAL A 174 -16.79 -1.40 -4.37
N VAL A 175 -16.44 -2.49 -5.05
CA VAL A 175 -17.39 -3.47 -5.55
C VAL A 175 -17.63 -4.51 -4.48
N THR A 176 -18.87 -4.61 -4.02
CA THR A 176 -19.29 -5.56 -2.99
C THR A 176 -19.42 -7.00 -3.55
N PRO A 177 -19.57 -8.03 -2.70
CA PRO A 177 -19.75 -9.41 -3.17
C PRO A 177 -21.01 -9.66 -4.02
N SER A 178 -22.04 -8.79 -3.93
CA SER A 178 -23.19 -8.82 -4.86
C SER A 178 -22.87 -8.20 -6.22
N GLY A 179 -21.71 -7.56 -6.36
CA GLY A 179 -21.32 -6.78 -7.52
C GLY A 179 -21.85 -5.35 -7.53
N ASP A 180 -22.51 -4.90 -6.46
CA ASP A 180 -22.94 -3.51 -6.34
C ASP A 180 -21.74 -2.60 -6.06
N VAL A 181 -21.71 -1.43 -6.70
CA VAL A 181 -20.70 -0.40 -6.48
C VAL A 181 -21.13 0.49 -5.32
N TRP A 182 -20.38 0.46 -4.23
CA TRP A 182 -20.47 1.46 -3.18
C TRP A 182 -19.34 2.49 -3.37
N SER A 183 -19.70 3.77 -3.47
CA SER A 183 -18.71 4.85 -3.70
C SER A 183 -18.96 6.05 -2.80
N ASN A 184 -17.92 6.42 -2.06
CA ASN A 184 -17.82 7.70 -1.38
C ASN A 184 -16.46 8.35 -1.70
N LEU A 185 -16.09 8.44 -2.97
CA LEU A 185 -14.86 9.10 -3.45
C LEU A 185 -14.95 10.62 -3.38
N LYS A 186 -15.11 11.15 -2.16
CA LYS A 186 -15.16 12.59 -1.90
C LYS A 186 -13.89 13.04 -1.18
N GLY A 187 -13.38 14.21 -1.53
CA GLY A 187 -12.26 14.85 -0.84
C GLY A 187 -12.64 15.54 0.48
N LEU A 188 -13.79 15.23 1.08
CA LEU A 188 -14.26 15.96 2.27
C LEU A 188 -13.42 15.62 3.51
N ARG A 189 -12.88 16.65 4.16
CA ARG A 189 -12.12 16.49 5.43
C ARG A 189 -13.02 16.12 6.61
N LYS A 190 -14.28 16.55 6.57
CA LYS A 190 -15.29 16.27 7.58
C LYS A 190 -16.59 15.88 6.89
N ASP A 191 -17.02 14.65 7.13
CA ASP A 191 -18.26 14.11 6.61
C ASP A 191 -18.88 13.18 7.67
N ASN A 192 -19.93 13.67 8.34
CA ASN A 192 -20.60 12.97 9.44
C ASN A 192 -22.00 12.47 9.03
N THR A 193 -22.23 12.17 7.75
CA THR A 193 -23.54 11.72 7.25
C THR A 193 -23.70 10.20 7.37
N GLY A 194 -23.67 9.68 8.60
CA GLY A 194 -23.85 8.24 8.89
C GLY A 194 -22.54 7.53 9.24
N TYR A 195 -22.50 6.21 8.99
CA TYR A 195 -21.34 5.38 9.31
C TYR A 195 -20.18 5.61 8.34
N ASP A 196 -18.96 5.55 8.88
CA ASP A 196 -17.74 5.68 8.10
C ASP A 196 -17.30 4.33 7.50
N LEU A 197 -18.07 3.85 6.51
CA LEU A 197 -17.93 2.50 5.94
C LEU A 197 -16.58 2.26 5.27
N LYS A 198 -15.84 3.31 4.88
CA LYS A 198 -14.51 3.14 4.26
C LYS A 198 -13.55 2.40 5.18
N HIS A 199 -13.72 2.56 6.49
CA HIS A 199 -12.91 1.87 7.49
C HIS A 199 -13.27 0.39 7.65
N LEU A 200 -14.42 -0.08 7.17
CA LEU A 200 -14.70 -1.51 7.15
C LEU A 200 -13.83 -2.23 6.10
N PHE A 201 -13.57 -1.58 4.95
CA PHE A 201 -12.81 -2.16 3.84
C PHE A 201 -11.30 -1.98 3.97
N ALA A 202 -10.83 -0.88 4.57
CA ALA A 202 -9.42 -0.72 4.87
C ALA A 202 -8.98 -1.78 5.90
N GLY A 203 -8.01 -2.62 5.57
CA GLY A 203 -7.61 -3.78 6.39
C GLY A 203 -8.48 -5.03 6.23
N ALA A 204 -9.44 -5.06 5.30
CA ALA A 204 -10.29 -6.23 5.07
C ALA A 204 -9.65 -7.31 4.18
N GLU A 205 -8.48 -7.03 3.59
CA GLU A 205 -7.71 -7.96 2.77
C GLU A 205 -8.54 -8.60 1.63
N GLY A 206 -9.42 -7.81 1.00
CA GLY A 206 -10.27 -8.24 -0.11
C GLY A 206 -11.45 -9.14 0.26
N THR A 207 -11.62 -9.50 1.54
CA THR A 207 -12.66 -10.45 2.00
C THR A 207 -14.07 -9.87 2.03
N LEU A 208 -14.19 -8.54 2.08
CA LEU A 208 -15.49 -7.83 2.16
C LEU A 208 -15.89 -7.14 0.85
N GLY A 209 -15.01 -7.14 -0.16
CA GLY A 209 -15.23 -6.46 -1.42
C GLY A 209 -13.92 -6.10 -2.12
N VAL A 210 -14.02 -5.69 -3.38
CA VAL A 210 -12.89 -5.30 -4.23
C VAL A 210 -12.81 -3.78 -4.25
N ILE A 211 -11.77 -3.21 -3.65
CA ILE A 211 -11.51 -1.77 -3.72
C ILE A 211 -11.09 -1.45 -5.17
N THR A 212 -11.76 -0.50 -5.82
CA THR A 212 -11.47 -0.08 -7.20
C THR A 212 -10.92 1.34 -7.31
N GLY A 213 -11.10 2.16 -6.28
CA GLY A 213 -10.50 3.50 -6.21
C GLY A 213 -10.42 4.02 -4.77
N ALA A 214 -9.53 4.99 -4.55
CA ALA A 214 -9.37 5.65 -3.27
C ALA A 214 -9.16 7.17 -3.43
N CYS A 215 -9.76 7.94 -2.52
CA CYS A 215 -9.44 9.35 -2.32
C CYS A 215 -8.49 9.48 -1.13
N LEU A 216 -7.29 9.99 -1.38
CA LEU A 216 -6.15 10.04 -0.47
C LEU A 216 -5.92 11.46 0.04
N LYS A 217 -5.49 11.59 1.30
CA LYS A 217 -5.02 12.85 1.90
C LYS A 217 -3.62 13.16 1.39
N LEU A 218 -3.45 14.35 0.83
CA LEU A 218 -2.14 14.95 0.59
C LEU A 218 -1.79 15.92 1.72
N PHE A 219 -0.51 16.28 1.77
CA PHE A 219 0.08 17.20 2.72
C PHE A 219 0.97 18.20 1.99
N PRO A 220 1.30 19.35 2.62
CA PRO A 220 2.38 20.21 2.15
C PRO A 220 3.71 19.46 2.12
N VAL A 221 4.59 19.81 1.18
CA VAL A 221 5.95 19.25 1.11
C VAL A 221 6.73 19.65 2.37
N PRO A 222 7.19 18.69 3.19
CA PRO A 222 7.96 19.01 4.39
C PRO A 222 9.44 19.31 4.06
N GLN A 223 10.08 20.05 4.95
CA GLN A 223 11.54 20.10 5.09
C GLN A 223 11.95 19.11 6.18
N THR A 224 13.02 18.34 5.95
CA THR A 224 13.40 17.23 6.84
C THR A 224 14.79 17.40 7.42
N SER A 225 14.97 16.91 8.64
CA SER A 225 16.28 16.74 9.28
C SER A 225 16.39 15.31 9.79
N THR A 226 17.52 14.66 9.52
CA THR A 226 17.76 13.26 9.88
C THR A 226 19.01 13.12 10.76
N ALA A 227 18.96 12.18 11.70
CA ALA A 227 20.12 11.80 12.49
C ALA A 227 20.28 10.28 12.58
N TRP A 228 21.54 9.86 12.62
CA TRP A 228 21.95 8.48 12.80
C TRP A 228 22.62 8.34 14.17
N LEU A 229 22.01 7.56 15.06
CA LEU A 229 22.42 7.44 16.45
C LEU A 229 22.75 5.99 16.78
N CYS A 230 23.64 5.76 17.75
CA CYS A 230 24.03 4.42 18.18
C CYS A 230 23.68 4.22 19.65
N LEU A 231 23.15 3.05 20.00
CA LEU A 231 22.75 2.71 21.36
C LEU A 231 23.39 1.41 21.83
N GLU A 232 23.78 1.37 23.10
CA GLU A 232 24.27 0.14 23.75
C GLU A 232 23.13 -0.83 24.06
N LYS A 233 21.94 -0.31 24.35
CA LYS A 233 20.76 -1.07 24.76
C LYS A 233 19.54 -0.65 23.94
N ALA A 234 18.72 -1.62 23.54
CA ALA A 234 17.49 -1.36 22.79
C ALA A 234 16.47 -0.58 23.62
N GLU A 235 16.45 -0.81 24.93
CA GLU A 235 15.49 -0.22 25.87
C GLU A 235 15.63 1.30 25.97
N ASP A 236 16.83 1.83 25.71
CA ASP A 236 17.12 3.27 25.72
C ASP A 236 16.45 4.00 24.54
N ALA A 237 16.07 3.26 23.48
CA ALA A 237 15.38 3.83 22.31
C ALA A 237 14.04 4.48 22.67
N LEU A 238 13.30 3.94 23.65
CA LEU A 238 12.02 4.50 24.08
C LEU A 238 12.21 5.83 24.84
N GLN A 239 13.25 5.92 25.66
CA GLN A 239 13.60 7.17 26.36
C GLN A 239 14.02 8.22 25.34
N LEU A 240 14.84 7.83 24.37
CA LEU A 240 15.27 8.71 23.28
C LEU A 240 14.10 9.20 22.44
N LEU A 241 13.19 8.33 22.01
CA LEU A 241 11.96 8.73 21.31
C LEU A 241 11.12 9.70 22.15
N SER A 242 11.03 9.47 23.47
CA SER A 242 10.33 10.40 24.37
C SER A 242 11.00 11.77 24.44
N LEU A 243 12.34 11.85 24.39
CA LEU A 243 13.08 13.11 24.34
C LEU A 243 12.82 13.85 23.03
N PHE A 244 12.92 13.15 21.89
CA PHE A 244 12.59 13.69 20.57
C PHE A 244 11.16 14.25 20.53
N ARG A 245 10.18 13.50 21.05
CA ARG A 245 8.79 13.97 21.13
C ARG A 245 8.60 15.14 22.11
N LYS A 246 9.40 15.21 23.18
CA LYS A 246 9.34 16.36 24.10
C LYS A 246 9.85 17.64 23.44
N SER A 247 10.90 17.55 22.63
CA SER A 247 11.53 18.71 21.97
C SER A 247 10.83 19.11 20.68
N ALA A 248 10.41 18.14 19.87
CA ALA A 248 9.87 18.36 18.52
C ALA A 248 8.36 18.07 18.41
N GLY A 249 7.73 17.49 19.44
CA GLY A 249 6.32 17.14 19.42
C GLY A 249 6.02 16.04 18.40
N ASP A 250 4.86 16.16 17.75
CA ASP A 250 4.43 15.19 16.74
C ASP A 250 5.17 15.35 15.41
N THR A 251 6.22 16.17 15.28
CA THR A 251 6.99 16.30 14.01
C THR A 251 8.02 15.20 13.81
N VAL A 252 8.16 14.28 14.77
CA VAL A 252 8.90 13.02 14.59
C VAL A 252 8.20 12.16 13.56
N THR A 253 8.74 12.13 12.34
CA THR A 253 8.16 11.41 11.21
C THR A 253 8.55 9.95 11.22
N SER A 254 9.85 9.68 11.40
CA SER A 254 10.41 8.33 11.39
C SER A 254 11.32 8.13 12.61
N PHE A 255 11.30 6.94 13.20
CA PHE A 255 12.19 6.55 14.29
C PHE A 255 12.41 5.03 14.21
N GLU A 256 13.43 4.62 13.47
CA GLU A 256 13.69 3.22 13.13
C GLU A 256 14.81 2.66 14.00
N LEU A 257 14.52 1.62 14.79
CA LEU A 257 15.50 0.86 15.55
C LEU A 257 16.00 -0.33 14.73
N MET A 258 17.30 -0.39 14.51
CA MET A 258 17.96 -1.42 13.71
C MET A 258 19.08 -2.08 14.52
N MET A 259 19.28 -3.38 14.33
CA MET A 259 20.48 -4.07 14.82
C MET A 259 21.67 -3.74 13.92
N LYS A 260 22.87 -3.60 14.51
CA LYS A 260 24.14 -3.44 13.78
C LYS A 260 24.30 -4.52 12.71
N SER A 261 23.99 -5.77 13.03
CA SER A 261 24.06 -6.91 12.08
C SER A 261 23.18 -6.75 10.84
N GLY A 262 22.01 -6.10 10.98
CA GLY A 262 21.14 -5.79 9.85
C GLY A 262 21.74 -4.73 8.93
N VAL A 263 22.35 -3.70 9.51
CA VAL A 263 23.07 -2.66 8.76
C VAL A 263 24.32 -3.24 8.09
N GLU A 264 25.07 -4.11 8.77
CA GLU A 264 26.22 -4.81 8.21
C GLU A 264 25.84 -5.70 7.01
N LEU A 265 24.73 -6.44 7.13
CA LEU A 265 24.19 -7.21 6.02
C LEU A 265 23.82 -6.30 4.84
N ALA A 266 23.13 -5.18 5.11
CA ALA A 266 22.80 -4.21 4.07
C ALA A 266 24.05 -3.63 3.39
N CYS A 267 25.08 -3.27 4.15
CA CYS A 267 26.36 -2.77 3.62
C CYS A 267 27.09 -3.82 2.77
N LYS A 268 26.95 -5.10 3.12
CA LYS A 268 27.56 -6.21 2.37
C LYS A 268 26.86 -6.46 1.04
N GLU A 269 25.53 -6.41 1.02
CA GLU A 269 24.72 -6.78 -0.15
C GLU A 269 24.39 -5.58 -1.06
N ILE A 270 24.46 -4.34 -0.55
CA ILE A 270 24.13 -3.12 -1.29
C ILE A 270 25.39 -2.26 -1.43
N SER A 271 25.96 -2.20 -2.63
CA SER A 271 27.25 -1.56 -2.91
C SER A 271 27.38 -0.08 -2.50
N ALA A 272 26.27 0.64 -2.37
CA ALA A 272 26.22 2.05 -1.99
C ALA A 272 25.90 2.29 -0.49
N CYS A 273 25.67 1.23 0.28
CA CYS A 273 25.31 1.32 1.68
C CYS A 273 26.57 1.44 2.56
N ARG A 274 26.50 2.27 3.61
CA ARG A 274 27.56 2.45 4.62
C ARG A 274 26.91 2.63 5.99
N ASP A 275 27.60 2.25 7.07
CA ASP A 275 27.27 2.72 8.43
C ASP A 275 27.84 4.15 8.59
N PRO A 276 27.01 5.19 8.75
CA PRO A 276 27.48 6.57 8.94
C PRO A 276 28.27 6.80 10.24
N LEU A 277 28.07 5.96 11.27
CA LEU A 277 28.73 6.09 12.57
C LEU A 277 29.22 4.71 13.05
N PRO A 278 30.24 4.13 12.40
CA PRO A 278 30.71 2.79 12.71
C PRO A 278 31.32 2.73 14.12
N ASN A 279 30.75 1.86 14.96
CA ASN A 279 31.23 1.58 16.31
C ASN A 279 30.72 0.21 16.80
N GLU A 280 31.11 -0.18 18.02
CA GLU A 280 30.77 -1.47 18.63
C GLU A 280 29.37 -1.56 19.23
N ALA A 281 28.65 -0.45 19.35
CA ALA A 281 27.30 -0.48 19.92
C ALA A 281 26.39 -1.38 19.05
N PRO A 282 25.55 -2.25 19.64
CA PRO A 282 24.77 -3.24 18.89
C PRO A 282 23.54 -2.65 18.17
N TRP A 283 23.13 -1.42 18.47
CA TRP A 283 21.93 -0.81 17.92
C TRP A 283 22.19 0.49 17.17
N ARG A 284 21.35 0.76 16.17
CA ARG A 284 21.30 1.99 15.39
C ARG A 284 19.88 2.55 15.42
N ILE A 285 19.77 3.87 15.48
CA ILE A 285 18.53 4.62 15.29
C ILE A 285 18.69 5.49 14.04
N LEU A 286 17.74 5.41 13.13
CA LEU A 286 17.52 6.46 12.14
C LEU A 286 16.28 7.25 12.55
N VAL A 287 16.48 8.51 12.90
CA VAL A 287 15.38 9.43 13.26
C VAL A 287 15.24 10.52 12.20
N GLU A 288 14.01 10.85 11.87
CA GLU A 288 13.67 11.95 10.97
C GLU A 288 12.63 12.87 11.61
N LEU A 289 12.88 14.17 11.53
CA LEU A 289 11.93 15.22 11.84
C LEU A 289 11.45 15.89 10.55
N SER A 290 10.17 16.26 10.49
CA SER A 290 9.59 16.99 9.35
C SER A 290 8.87 18.26 9.79
N PHE A 291 9.27 19.39 9.21
CA PHE A 291 8.68 20.71 9.48
C PHE A 291 8.28 21.40 8.17
N ALA A 292 7.58 22.53 8.27
CA ALA A 292 7.27 23.36 7.10
C ALA A 292 8.48 24.21 6.63
N ARG A 293 9.50 24.34 7.47
CA ARG A 293 10.70 25.14 7.21
C ARG A 293 11.95 24.39 7.64
N ASP A 294 13.02 24.61 6.89
CA ASP A 294 14.31 23.94 7.08
C ASP A 294 14.98 24.31 8.40
N ASP A 295 14.98 25.60 8.76
CA ASP A 295 15.57 26.09 10.00
C ASP A 295 14.93 25.50 11.26
N LEU A 296 13.60 25.27 11.22
CA LEU A 296 12.89 24.60 12.31
C LEU A 296 13.18 23.10 12.38
N ALA A 297 13.37 22.44 11.23
CA ALA A 297 13.76 21.03 11.19
C ALA A 297 15.15 20.84 11.80
N GLN A 298 16.11 21.69 11.42
CA GLN A 298 17.46 21.67 11.98
C GLN A 298 17.46 21.99 13.48
N GLN A 299 16.82 23.09 13.90
CA GLN A 299 16.77 23.48 15.31
C GLN A 299 16.10 22.39 16.18
N GLY A 300 15.03 21.77 15.69
CA GLY A 300 14.35 20.69 16.40
C GLY A 300 15.24 19.46 16.59
N MET A 301 16.06 19.14 15.58
CA MET A 301 17.02 18.04 15.66
C MET A 301 18.14 18.35 16.67
N GLU A 302 18.74 19.53 16.58
CA GLU A 302 19.80 19.96 17.49
C GLU A 302 19.33 19.97 18.95
N THR A 303 18.15 20.57 19.21
CA THR A 303 17.56 20.63 20.56
C THR A 303 17.22 19.24 21.14
N ALA A 304 16.92 18.26 20.30
CA ALA A 304 16.64 16.90 20.75
C ALA A 304 17.91 16.08 21.05
N LEU A 305 19.07 16.52 20.53
CA LEU A 305 20.36 15.85 20.68
C LEU A 305 21.23 16.45 21.80
N GLU A 306 20.92 17.65 22.29
CA GLU A 306 21.52 18.30 23.48
C GLU A 306 21.07 17.64 24.81
#